data_AF-A0A4P7F810-F1
#
_entry.id   AF-A0A4P7F810-F1
#
_cell.length_a   1.000
_cell.length_b   1.000
_cell.length_c   1.000
_cell.angle_alpha   90.00
_cell.angle_beta   90.00
_cell.angle_gamma   90.00
#
_symmetry.space_group_name_H-M   'P 1'
#
loop_
_entity.id
_entity.type
_entity.pdbx_description
1 polymer ?
#
loop_
_entity_poly.entity_id
_entity_poly.type
_entity_poly.pdbx_seq_one_letter_code
_entity_poly.pdbx_strand_id
1 'polypeptide(L)'
;MTRFLSWTVLLGALVAATSSVTLGQNLPLTTTATGVMLHAAPATVTLAPLPAFAPALTNAQADRVPIVLAIEGVAGQPAQPVRINVFVGKPDADANTSTDDPHFVGYIAIAPKYGADKSSGREIGRSFDVSNLDFGTGTTGLPVTLVPVTGIAEAPQDLSLSVRQIGFHRGE
;
A
#
# COMPACT_ATOMS: atom_id res chain seq x y z
N MET A 1 -37.61 -53.03 33.72
CA MET A 1 -36.24 -52.61 34.13
C MET A 1 -35.86 -51.37 33.34
N THR A 2 -35.81 -50.26 34.06
CA THR A 2 -35.80 -48.88 33.61
C THR A 2 -34.37 -48.36 33.56
N ARG A 3 -33.91 -47.75 32.47
CA ARG A 3 -32.78 -46.79 32.49
C ARG A 3 -32.95 -45.73 31.38
N PHE A 4 -33.45 -44.57 31.80
CA PHE A 4 -33.34 -43.29 31.11
C PHE A 4 -31.87 -42.82 31.17
N LEU A 5 -31.28 -42.42 30.05
CA LEU A 5 -30.03 -41.63 30.06
C LEU A 5 -30.35 -40.19 29.68
N SER A 6 -30.04 -39.31 30.64
CA SER A 6 -30.32 -37.88 30.66
C SER A 6 -29.44 -37.11 29.67
N TRP A 7 -30.05 -36.10 29.06
CA TRP A 7 -29.41 -35.08 28.22
C TRP A 7 -28.52 -34.14 29.04
N THR A 8 -27.45 -33.65 28.42
CA THR A 8 -26.83 -32.37 28.75
C THR A 8 -26.31 -31.75 27.46
N VAL A 9 -27.08 -30.83 26.88
CA VAL A 9 -26.64 -29.98 25.77
C VAL A 9 -26.03 -28.73 26.42
N LEU A 10 -24.72 -28.56 26.32
CA LEU A 10 -24.05 -27.31 26.68
C LEU A 10 -24.40 -26.24 25.65
N LEU A 11 -25.15 -25.21 26.05
CA LEU A 11 -25.20 -23.94 25.32
C LEU A 11 -23.89 -23.19 25.54
N GLY A 12 -23.03 -23.16 24.51
CA GLY A 12 -21.91 -22.23 24.44
C GLY A 12 -22.42 -20.86 23.98
N ALA A 13 -22.37 -19.87 24.85
CA ALA A 13 -22.69 -18.48 24.51
C ALA A 13 -21.63 -17.93 23.55
N LEU A 14 -22.06 -17.58 22.34
CA LEU A 14 -21.25 -16.89 21.34
C LEU A 14 -21.12 -15.43 21.77
N VAL A 15 -19.96 -15.03 22.29
CA VAL A 15 -19.64 -13.61 22.50
C VAL A 15 -19.28 -13.03 21.13
N ALA A 16 -20.25 -12.43 20.46
CA ALA A 16 -20.01 -11.60 19.29
C ALA A 16 -19.31 -10.31 19.76
N ALA A 17 -17.98 -10.27 19.65
CA ALA A 17 -17.22 -9.05 19.82
C ALA A 17 -17.55 -8.10 18.66
N THR A 18 -18.45 -7.15 18.89
CA THR A 18 -18.68 -6.02 18.00
C THR A 18 -17.56 -5.00 18.23
N SER A 19 -16.45 -5.17 17.51
CA SER A 19 -15.38 -4.17 17.48
C SER A 19 -15.97 -2.84 17.00
N SER A 20 -16.12 -1.89 17.91
CA SER A 20 -16.51 -0.51 17.61
C SER A 20 -15.35 0.12 16.86
N VAL A 21 -15.48 0.33 15.55
CA VAL A 21 -14.49 1.06 14.75
C VAL A 21 -14.59 2.53 15.17
N THR A 22 -13.59 3.00 15.90
CA THR A 22 -13.45 4.39 16.33
C THR A 22 -13.33 5.30 15.09
N LEU A 23 -14.27 6.25 14.94
CA LEU A 23 -14.21 7.32 13.94
C LEU A 23 -12.99 8.22 14.25
N GLY A 24 -12.01 8.24 13.36
CA GLY A 24 -10.66 8.82 13.54
C GLY A 24 -9.51 7.86 13.22
N GLN A 25 -9.82 6.67 12.67
CA GLN A 25 -8.84 5.66 12.30
C GLN A 25 -8.57 5.72 10.80
N ASN A 26 -7.28 5.70 10.45
CA ASN A 26 -6.73 5.51 9.11
C ASN A 26 -7.33 4.24 8.47
N LEU A 27 -8.48 4.35 7.82
CA LEU A 27 -9.31 3.21 7.47
C LEU A 27 -8.78 2.57 6.19
N PRO A 28 -8.27 1.33 6.22
CA PRO A 28 -7.80 0.66 5.01
C PRO A 28 -8.98 0.44 4.07
N LEU A 29 -8.85 0.94 2.83
CA LEU A 29 -9.86 0.79 1.79
C LEU A 29 -9.59 -0.44 0.92
N THR A 30 -8.33 -0.88 0.86
CA THR A 30 -7.87 -2.01 0.06
C THR A 30 -7.10 -3.02 0.88
N THR A 31 -6.82 -4.17 0.28
CA THR A 31 -5.75 -5.04 0.73
C THR A 31 -4.45 -4.25 0.83
N THR A 32 -3.56 -4.76 1.65
CA THR A 32 -2.24 -4.19 1.89
C THR A 32 -1.20 -5.15 1.32
N ALA A 33 -0.30 -4.63 0.49
CA ALA A 33 0.87 -5.38 0.06
C ALA A 33 1.99 -5.22 1.09
N THR A 34 2.64 -6.31 1.49
CA THR A 34 3.70 -6.30 2.51
C THR A 34 4.98 -6.93 2.01
N GLY A 35 6.13 -6.42 2.45
CA GLY A 35 7.44 -7.01 2.15
C GLY A 35 7.82 -6.95 0.67
N VAL A 36 7.47 -5.86 -0.02
CA VAL A 36 7.78 -5.67 -1.44
C VAL A 36 9.26 -5.36 -1.59
N MET A 37 9.98 -6.16 -2.38
CA MET A 37 11.38 -5.90 -2.70
C MET A 37 11.50 -5.05 -3.96
N LEU A 38 12.38 -4.05 -3.93
CA LEU A 38 12.69 -3.21 -5.08
C LEU A 38 14.15 -3.41 -5.50
N HIS A 39 14.31 -3.71 -6.78
CA HIS A 39 15.59 -3.85 -7.47
C HIS A 39 15.65 -2.86 -8.63
N ALA A 40 16.50 -3.10 -9.63
CA ALA A 40 16.57 -2.23 -10.81
C ALA A 40 15.25 -2.20 -11.61
N ALA A 41 14.51 -3.30 -11.64
CA ALA A 41 13.25 -3.41 -12.36
C ALA A 41 12.07 -2.80 -11.57
N PRO A 42 11.05 -2.26 -12.27
CA PRO A 42 9.79 -1.87 -11.64
C PRO A 42 9.14 -3.02 -10.86
N ALA A 43 8.51 -2.68 -9.74
CA ALA A 43 7.68 -3.62 -8.98
C ALA A 43 6.23 -3.16 -9.00
N THR A 44 5.33 -4.04 -9.43
CA THR A 44 3.89 -3.78 -9.48
C THR A 44 3.18 -4.63 -8.44
N VAL A 45 2.33 -4.01 -7.62
CA VAL A 45 1.43 -4.68 -6.68
C VAL A 45 -0.02 -4.34 -7.00
N THR A 46 -0.91 -5.31 -6.92
CA THR A 46 -2.35 -5.07 -7.12
C THR A 46 -3.04 -4.97 -5.77
N LEU A 47 -3.67 -3.83 -5.50
CA LEU A 47 -4.41 -3.59 -4.27
C LEU A 47 -5.91 -3.76 -4.53
N ALA A 48 -6.49 -4.82 -3.96
CA ALA A 48 -7.90 -5.15 -4.17
C ALA A 48 -8.78 -4.39 -3.15
N PRO A 49 -9.94 -3.84 -3.55
CA PRO A 49 -10.90 -3.28 -2.61
C PRO A 49 -11.29 -4.30 -1.55
N LEU A 50 -11.33 -3.87 -0.28
CA LEU A 50 -11.86 -4.71 0.78
C LEU A 50 -13.40 -4.74 0.65
N PRO A 51 -14.05 -5.92 0.56
CA PRO A 51 -15.49 -6.00 0.33
C PRO A 51 -16.33 -5.23 1.36
N ALA A 52 -15.91 -5.23 2.63
CA ALA A 52 -16.58 -4.50 3.70
C ALA A 52 -16.50 -2.97 3.54
N PHE A 53 -15.56 -2.46 2.73
CA PHE A 53 -15.32 -1.04 2.52
C PHE A 53 -15.62 -0.58 1.09
N ALA A 54 -16.18 -1.44 0.24
CA ALA A 54 -16.61 -1.06 -1.10
C ALA A 54 -17.58 0.16 -1.09
N PRO A 55 -18.59 0.25 -0.19
CA PRO A 55 -19.42 1.45 -0.10
C PRO A 55 -18.64 2.70 0.32
N ALA A 56 -17.64 2.55 1.20
CA ALA A 56 -16.80 3.66 1.66
C ALA A 56 -15.89 4.16 0.53
N LEU A 57 -15.38 3.27 -0.33
CA LEU A 57 -14.60 3.63 -1.51
C LEU A 57 -15.49 4.33 -2.55
N THR A 58 -16.68 3.81 -2.84
CA THR A 58 -17.64 4.46 -3.75
C THR A 58 -18.06 5.85 -3.25
N ASN A 59 -18.36 5.99 -1.95
CA ASN A 59 -18.69 7.28 -1.36
C ASN A 59 -17.47 8.22 -1.36
N ALA A 60 -16.26 7.71 -1.10
CA ALA A 60 -15.07 8.54 -1.17
C ALA A 60 -14.86 9.11 -2.58
N GLN A 61 -15.14 8.33 -3.63
CA GLN A 61 -15.10 8.81 -5.01
C GLN A 61 -16.24 9.80 -5.33
N ALA A 62 -17.47 9.54 -4.86
CA ALA A 62 -18.63 10.39 -5.14
C ALA A 62 -18.58 11.73 -4.38
N ASP A 63 -18.27 11.67 -3.09
CA ASP A 63 -18.26 12.81 -2.17
C ASP A 63 -16.88 13.51 -2.12
N ARG A 64 -15.92 13.06 -2.93
CA ARG A 64 -14.53 13.54 -2.96
C ARG A 64 -13.86 13.52 -1.59
N VAL A 65 -14.11 12.47 -0.82
CA VAL A 65 -13.40 12.27 0.45
C VAL A 65 -11.95 11.92 0.12
N PRO A 66 -10.95 12.50 0.82
CA PRO A 66 -9.57 12.22 0.54
C PRO A 66 -9.26 10.71 0.55
N ILE A 67 -8.63 10.23 -0.51
CA ILE A 67 -8.05 8.89 -0.59
C ILE A 67 -6.55 9.07 -0.69
N VAL A 68 -5.83 8.35 0.16
CA VAL A 68 -4.38 8.47 0.27
C VAL A 68 -3.74 7.10 0.05
N LEU A 69 -2.74 7.07 -0.81
CA LEU A 69 -1.83 5.95 -0.97
C LEU A 69 -0.70 6.09 0.05
N ALA A 70 -0.57 5.14 0.97
CA ALA A 70 0.57 5.05 1.87
C ALA A 70 1.58 4.02 1.36
N ILE A 71 2.85 4.43 1.34
CA ILE A 71 4.02 3.57 1.15
C ILE A 71 4.89 3.74 2.38
N GLU A 72 5.07 2.68 3.16
CA GLU A 72 5.73 2.74 4.46
C GLU A 72 6.88 1.75 4.59
N GLY A 73 7.84 2.11 5.44
CA GLY A 73 8.95 1.24 5.79
C GLY A 73 9.85 0.96 4.61
N VAL A 74 10.09 1.96 3.74
CA VAL A 74 11.08 1.85 2.69
C VAL A 74 12.46 1.88 3.34
N ALA A 75 13.20 0.78 3.23
CA ALA A 75 14.51 0.62 3.83
C ALA A 75 15.53 0.12 2.79
N GLY A 76 16.77 0.54 2.97
CA GLY A 76 17.89 0.16 2.13
C GLY A 76 18.90 1.29 2.02
N GLN A 77 20.03 1.01 1.40
CA GLN A 77 21.14 1.95 1.26
C GLN A 77 21.65 1.89 -0.18
N PRO A 78 21.07 2.66 -1.10
CA PRO A 78 21.57 2.67 -2.47
C PRO A 78 22.95 3.33 -2.50
N ALA A 79 23.82 2.86 -3.40
CA ALA A 79 25.16 3.42 -3.59
C ALA A 79 25.14 4.85 -4.15
N GLN A 80 24.04 5.22 -4.82
CA GLN A 80 23.80 6.53 -5.43
C GLN A 80 22.40 7.04 -5.06
N PRO A 81 22.10 8.34 -5.26
CA PRO A 81 20.75 8.86 -5.05
C PRO A 81 19.75 8.16 -5.95
N VAL A 82 18.67 7.64 -5.35
CA VAL A 82 17.59 6.94 -6.06
C VAL A 82 16.28 7.66 -5.83
N ARG A 83 15.48 7.78 -6.88
CA ARG A 83 14.10 8.22 -6.83
C ARG A 83 13.21 7.02 -7.16
N ILE A 84 12.23 6.72 -6.31
CA ILE A 84 11.18 5.75 -6.64
C ILE A 84 9.99 6.56 -7.15
N ASN A 85 9.76 6.54 -8.46
CA ASN A 85 8.55 7.08 -9.05
C ASN A 85 7.38 6.13 -8.73
N VAL A 86 6.23 6.71 -8.40
CA VAL A 86 5.04 5.96 -8.00
C VAL A 86 3.95 6.21 -9.04
N PHE A 87 3.46 5.13 -9.62
CA PHE A 87 2.35 5.16 -10.58
C PHE A 87 1.19 4.34 -10.05
N VAL A 88 -0.03 4.78 -10.35
CA VAL A 88 -1.26 4.08 -9.95
C VAL A 88 -2.13 3.87 -11.19
N GLY A 89 -2.60 2.65 -11.42
CA GLY A 89 -3.35 2.29 -12.63
C GLY A 89 -2.47 2.03 -13.86
N LYS A 90 -1.14 2.08 -13.74
CA LYS A 90 -0.19 1.89 -14.84
C LYS A 90 0.82 0.76 -14.56
N PRO A 91 0.43 -0.51 -14.76
CA PRO A 91 1.26 -1.67 -14.41
C PRO A 91 2.50 -1.85 -15.29
N ASP A 92 2.53 -1.19 -16.45
CA ASP A 92 3.61 -1.21 -17.45
C ASP A 92 4.58 -0.03 -17.30
N ALA A 93 4.45 0.79 -16.24
CA ALA A 93 5.34 1.91 -16.00
C ALA A 93 6.79 1.45 -15.81
N ASP A 94 7.71 2.18 -16.42
CA ASP A 94 9.14 1.94 -16.42
C ASP A 94 9.93 3.24 -16.18
N ALA A 95 11.27 3.15 -16.17
CA ALA A 95 12.14 4.29 -15.89
C ALA A 95 12.02 5.42 -16.94
N ASN A 96 11.49 5.13 -18.13
CA ASN A 96 11.28 6.10 -19.21
C ASN A 96 9.87 6.72 -19.18
N THR A 97 8.98 6.21 -18.34
CA THR A 97 7.62 6.73 -18.19
C THR A 97 7.69 8.14 -17.61
N SER A 98 7.08 9.09 -18.33
CA SER A 98 7.13 10.51 -17.96
C SER A 98 6.49 10.78 -16.60
N THR A 99 7.04 11.74 -15.86
CA THR A 99 6.40 12.26 -14.65
C THR A 99 5.19 13.16 -14.94
N ASP A 100 4.95 13.51 -16.21
CA ASP A 100 3.74 14.21 -16.66
C ASP A 100 2.60 13.22 -17.01
N ASP A 101 2.85 11.91 -16.90
CA ASP A 101 1.81 10.89 -17.12
C ASP A 101 0.69 11.04 -16.07
N PRO A 102 -0.59 10.96 -16.45
CA PRO A 102 -1.71 11.13 -15.51
C PRO A 102 -1.75 10.08 -14.39
N HIS A 103 -1.06 8.95 -14.54
CA HIS A 103 -0.95 7.92 -13.52
C HIS A 103 0.18 8.17 -12.53
N PHE A 104 1.04 9.17 -12.77
CA PHE A 104 2.12 9.54 -11.86
C PHE A 104 1.56 10.29 -10.64
N VAL A 105 1.74 9.72 -9.45
CA VAL A 105 1.23 10.31 -8.20
C VAL A 105 2.30 10.99 -7.36
N GLY A 106 3.58 10.77 -7.71
CA GLY A 106 4.71 11.39 -7.04
C GLY A 106 5.91 10.47 -6.93
N TYR A 107 6.84 10.82 -6.04
CA TYR A 107 8.06 10.04 -5.84
C TYR A 107 8.55 10.02 -4.40
N ILE A 108 9.37 9.02 -4.10
CA ILE A 108 10.14 8.89 -2.85
C ILE A 108 11.62 9.06 -3.19
N ALA A 109 12.28 10.05 -2.60
CA ALA A 109 13.72 10.26 -2.77
C ALA A 109 14.49 9.54 -1.66
N ILE A 110 15.51 8.79 -2.06
CA ILE A 110 16.40 8.03 -1.18
C ILE A 110 17.82 8.52 -1.42
N ALA A 111 18.37 9.18 -0.39
CA ALA A 111 19.75 9.61 -0.41
C ALA A 111 20.69 8.41 -0.22
N PRO A 112 21.86 8.40 -0.87
CA PRO A 112 22.91 7.44 -0.55
C PRO A 112 23.45 7.74 0.85
N LYS A 113 23.85 6.71 1.58
CA LYS A 113 24.48 6.89 2.89
C LYS A 113 26.00 6.85 2.72
N TYR A 114 26.67 7.96 3.02
CA TYR A 114 28.13 8.03 3.08
C TYR A 114 28.57 7.99 4.56
N GLY A 115 29.32 6.95 4.97
CA GLY A 115 29.92 6.86 6.32
C GLY A 115 29.57 5.59 7.11
N ALA A 116 30.42 5.27 8.10
CA ALA A 116 30.47 3.99 8.83
C ALA A 116 29.46 3.83 9.98
N ASP A 117 28.46 4.72 10.11
CA ASP A 117 27.44 4.57 11.14
C ASP A 117 26.46 3.45 10.77
N LYS A 118 26.75 2.27 11.32
CA LYS A 118 25.96 1.03 11.24
C LYS A 118 24.64 1.11 12.04
N SER A 119 24.33 2.22 12.69
CA SER A 119 23.06 2.37 13.42
C SER A 119 21.90 2.49 12.42
N SER A 120 21.06 1.44 12.43
CA SER A 120 19.73 1.27 11.83
C SER A 120 19.45 2.01 10.51
N GLY A 121 19.20 1.25 9.44
CA GLY A 121 18.62 1.80 8.21
C GLY A 121 17.35 2.58 8.57
N ARG A 122 17.38 3.90 8.37
CA ARG A 122 16.22 4.74 8.62
C ARG A 122 15.16 4.35 7.60
N GLU A 123 14.09 3.76 8.08
CA GLU A 123 12.90 3.56 7.28
C GLU A 123 12.28 4.92 6.94
N ILE A 124 11.89 5.08 5.69
CA ILE A 124 11.13 6.24 5.22
C ILE A 124 9.73 5.80 4.81
N GLY A 125 8.77 6.70 4.95
CA GLY A 125 7.41 6.51 4.47
C GLY A 125 6.95 7.76 3.72
N ARG A 126 6.03 7.58 2.78
CA ARG A 126 5.41 8.69 2.07
C ARG A 126 3.96 8.37 1.73
N SER A 127 3.15 9.42 1.79
CA SER A 127 1.74 9.40 1.45
C SER A 127 1.48 10.27 0.22
N PHE A 128 0.57 9.83 -0.64
CA PHE A 128 0.17 10.52 -1.86
C PHE A 128 -1.34 10.69 -1.90
N ASP A 129 -1.82 11.90 -2.13
CA ASP A 129 -3.23 12.13 -2.42
C ASP A 129 -3.55 11.58 -3.81
N VAL A 130 -4.48 10.63 -3.83
CA VAL A 130 -4.92 9.91 -5.02
C VAL A 130 -6.43 10.07 -5.23
N SER A 131 -7.04 11.05 -4.58
CA SER A 131 -8.49 11.31 -4.64
C SER A 131 -9.01 11.61 -6.04
N ASN A 132 -8.12 12.10 -6.92
CA ASN A 132 -8.45 12.41 -8.32
C ASN A 132 -8.36 11.19 -9.25
N LEU A 133 -7.95 10.02 -8.75
CA LEU A 133 -7.85 8.81 -9.57
C LEU A 133 -9.18 8.09 -9.65
N ASP A 134 -9.46 7.53 -10.82
CA ASP A 134 -10.55 6.59 -10.96
C ASP A 134 -10.08 5.20 -10.52
N PHE A 135 -10.59 4.74 -9.37
CA PHE A 135 -10.31 3.41 -8.84
C PHE A 135 -11.08 2.32 -9.58
N GLY A 136 -12.02 2.70 -10.47
CA GLY A 136 -12.96 1.81 -11.12
C GLY A 136 -13.95 1.19 -10.13
N THR A 137 -15.11 0.76 -10.61
CA THR A 137 -16.06 -0.04 -9.82
C THR A 137 -15.72 -1.53 -9.82
N GLY A 138 -14.57 -1.89 -10.41
CA GLY A 138 -14.15 -3.26 -10.64
C GLY A 138 -13.51 -3.93 -9.42
N THR A 139 -13.76 -5.22 -9.26
CA THR A 139 -13.10 -6.09 -8.26
C THR A 139 -11.65 -6.42 -8.59
N THR A 140 -11.17 -6.00 -9.76
CA THR A 140 -9.85 -6.36 -10.32
C THR A 140 -8.66 -5.77 -9.58
N GLY A 141 -8.89 -4.86 -8.62
CA GLY A 141 -7.85 -4.18 -7.86
C GLY A 141 -7.12 -3.13 -8.68
N LEU A 142 -6.48 -2.20 -7.99
CA LEU A 142 -5.76 -1.09 -8.60
C LEU A 142 -4.25 -1.37 -8.54
N PRO A 143 -3.56 -1.47 -9.68
CA PRO A 143 -2.12 -1.67 -9.67
C PRO A 143 -1.41 -0.41 -9.18
N VAL A 144 -0.43 -0.60 -8.30
CA VAL A 144 0.54 0.41 -7.88
C VAL A 144 1.91 -0.06 -8.35
N THR A 145 2.56 0.75 -9.18
CA THR A 145 3.87 0.44 -9.75
C THR A 145 4.92 1.38 -9.18
N LEU A 146 5.93 0.78 -8.57
CA LEU A 146 7.10 1.46 -8.02
C LEU A 146 8.24 1.31 -9.03
N VAL A 147 8.71 2.44 -9.54
CA VAL A 147 9.76 2.49 -10.57
C VAL A 147 10.98 3.16 -9.97
N PRO A 148 12.02 2.40 -9.63
CA PRO A 148 13.29 2.98 -9.21
C PRO A 148 14.01 3.64 -10.39
N VAL A 149 14.47 4.86 -10.18
CA VAL A 149 15.14 5.70 -11.17
C VAL A 149 16.35 6.39 -10.54
N THR A 150 17.41 6.52 -11.32
CA THR A 150 18.60 7.32 -11.01
C THR A 150 18.85 8.32 -12.13
N GLY A 151 19.47 9.45 -11.79
CA GLY A 151 19.62 10.55 -12.74
C GLY A 151 18.27 11.03 -13.25
N ILE A 152 18.10 11.04 -14.58
CA ILE A 152 16.88 11.56 -15.24
C ILE A 152 15.85 10.44 -15.47
N ALA A 153 16.28 9.30 -16.02
CA ALA A 153 15.40 8.21 -16.47
C ALA A 153 16.09 6.83 -16.50
N GLU A 154 17.16 6.63 -15.73
CA GLU A 154 17.94 5.39 -15.77
C GLU A 154 17.55 4.45 -14.64
N ALA A 155 17.57 3.13 -14.88
CA ALA A 155 17.39 2.15 -13.82
C ALA A 155 18.66 2.08 -12.94
N PRO A 156 18.53 2.06 -11.60
CA PRO A 156 19.68 1.92 -10.71
C PRO A 156 20.36 0.57 -10.86
N GLN A 157 21.69 0.56 -10.83
CA GLN A 157 22.47 -0.67 -10.67
C GLN A 157 22.53 -1.06 -9.19
N ASP A 158 22.56 -2.37 -8.92
CA ASP A 158 22.73 -2.96 -7.58
C ASP A 158 21.74 -2.46 -6.51
N LEU A 159 20.54 -2.05 -6.92
CA LEU A 159 19.51 -1.63 -5.98
C LEU A 159 18.98 -2.83 -5.18
N SER A 160 18.93 -2.65 -3.86
CA SER A 160 18.21 -3.53 -2.96
C SER A 160 17.53 -2.69 -1.90
N LEU A 161 16.21 -2.50 -2.06
CA LEU A 161 15.37 -1.86 -1.06
C LEU A 161 14.23 -2.81 -0.69
N SER A 162 13.75 -2.68 0.54
CA SER A 162 12.50 -3.28 0.99
C SER A 162 11.46 -2.21 1.26
N VAL A 163 10.20 -2.53 1.01
CA VAL A 163 9.04 -1.73 1.41
C VAL A 163 8.22 -2.60 2.35
N ARG A 164 8.03 -2.13 3.59
CA ARG A 164 7.24 -2.89 4.57
C ARG A 164 5.79 -3.00 4.14
N GLN A 165 5.20 -1.90 3.69
CA GLN A 165 3.75 -1.82 3.49
C GLN A 165 3.35 -0.85 2.36
N ILE A 166 2.35 -1.24 1.57
CA ILE A 166 1.67 -0.40 0.58
C ILE A 166 0.16 -0.60 0.70
N GLY A 167 -0.62 0.47 0.79
CA GLY A 167 -2.08 0.37 0.85
C GLY A 167 -2.79 1.71 0.67
N PHE A 168 -4.07 1.67 0.30
CA PHE A 168 -4.93 2.84 0.29
C PHE A 168 -5.69 2.98 1.59
N HIS A 169 -5.79 4.20 2.09
CA HIS A 169 -6.61 4.54 3.24
C HIS A 169 -7.43 5.81 2.98
N ARG A 170 -8.47 5.97 3.78
CA ARG A 170 -9.23 7.23 3.81
C ARG A 170 -8.41 8.30 4.53
N GLY A 171 -8.19 9.45 3.89
CA GLY A 171 -7.59 10.62 4.53
C GLY A 171 -8.60 11.36 5.41
N GLU A 172 -8.09 12.11 6.39
CA GLU A 172 -8.89 12.98 7.27
C GLU A 172 -9.25 14.32 6.63
#